data_AF-U2IZW8-F1
#
_entry.id   AF-U2IZW8-F1
#
_cell.length_a   1.000
_cell.length_b   1.000
_cell.length_c   1.000
_cell.angle_alpha   90.00
_cell.angle_beta   90.00
_cell.angle_gamma   90.00
#
_symmetry.space_group_name_H-M   'P 1'
#
loop_
_entity.id
_entity.type
_entity.pdbx_description
1 polymer ?
#
loop_
_entity_poly.entity_id
_entity_poly.type
_entity_poly.pdbx_seq_one_letter_code
_entity_poly.pdbx_strand_id
1 'polypeptide(L)'
;MKKINIILIMIYVIFATSCNDNVIEDIDNNMTEYQKENKPRSNKENIYMEQTDHIAMLTRLVWFDKGSSKYILALSKEDAYKMGFTLNEYLSVENYVKTLNQIKVLHK
;
A
#
# COMPACT_ATOMS: atom_id res chain seq x y z
N MET A 1 -45.78 16.78 -7.12
CA MET A 1 -45.17 16.13 -8.30
C MET A 1 -43.90 16.80 -8.86
N LYS A 2 -43.50 18.03 -8.46
CA LYS A 2 -42.25 18.65 -8.97
C LYS A 2 -40.94 18.21 -8.27
N LYS A 3 -41.01 17.79 -6.99
CA LYS A 3 -39.83 17.39 -6.19
C LYS A 3 -39.22 16.05 -6.60
N ILE A 4 -40.03 15.11 -7.12
CA ILE A 4 -39.58 13.78 -7.56
C ILE A 4 -38.72 13.90 -8.83
N ASN A 5 -39.06 14.83 -9.74
CA ASN A 5 -38.28 15.06 -10.96
C ASN A 5 -36.87 15.60 -10.68
N ILE A 6 -36.68 16.41 -9.64
CA ILE A 6 -35.35 16.94 -9.28
C ILE A 6 -34.45 15.82 -8.74
N ILE A 7 -35.02 14.91 -7.94
CA ILE A 7 -34.28 13.76 -7.39
C ILE A 7 -33.83 12.82 -8.50
N LEU A 8 -34.70 12.54 -9.49
CA LEU A 8 -34.34 11.70 -10.64
C LEU A 8 -33.24 12.32 -11.52
N ILE A 9 -33.25 13.65 -11.68
CA ILE A 9 -32.20 14.37 -12.43
C ILE A 9 -30.85 14.30 -11.70
N MET A 10 -30.83 14.46 -10.37
CA MET A 10 -29.60 14.40 -9.58
C MET A 10 -28.95 13.00 -9.60
N ILE A 11 -29.75 11.93 -9.59
CA ILE A 11 -29.23 10.55 -9.71
C ILE A 11 -28.59 10.32 -11.08
N TYR A 12 -29.18 10.86 -12.16
CA TYR A 12 -28.66 10.70 -13.52
C TYR A 12 -27.28 11.35 -13.72
N VAL A 13 -27.03 12.49 -13.07
CA VAL A 13 -25.74 13.20 -13.14
C VAL A 13 -24.63 12.39 -12.45
N ILE A 14 -24.93 11.66 -11.38
CA ILE A 14 -23.91 10.88 -10.62
C ILE A 14 -23.45 9.64 -11.41
N PHE A 15 -24.32 9.03 -12.22
CA PHE A 15 -23.95 7.87 -13.04
C PHE A 15 -23.15 8.22 -14.31
N ALA A 16 -23.34 9.42 -14.88
CA ALA A 16 -22.66 9.84 -16.09
C ALA A 16 -21.18 10.22 -15.88
N THR A 17 -20.75 10.43 -14.64
CA THR A 17 -19.35 10.75 -14.29
C THR A 17 -18.56 9.54 -13.78
N SER A 18 -19.08 8.33 -13.92
CA SER A 18 -18.29 7.13 -13.70
C SER A 18 -17.21 7.07 -14.79
N CYS A 19 -15.97 7.39 -14.40
CA CYS A 19 -14.80 7.25 -15.26
C CYS A 19 -14.72 5.80 -15.74
N ASN A 20 -15.11 5.58 -16.99
CA ASN A 20 -14.86 4.33 -17.68
C ASN A 20 -13.35 4.28 -17.98
N ASP A 21 -12.58 3.66 -17.09
CA ASP A 21 -11.15 3.47 -17.24
C ASP A 21 -10.95 2.41 -18.34
N ASN A 22 -10.95 2.86 -19.60
CA ASN A 22 -10.62 2.00 -20.74
C ASN A 22 -9.11 1.72 -20.68
N VAL A 23 -8.72 0.70 -19.93
CA VAL A 23 -7.40 0.10 -20.04
C VAL A 23 -7.33 -0.54 -21.42
N ILE A 24 -6.63 0.12 -22.35
CA ILE A 24 -6.22 -0.50 -23.60
C ILE A 24 -5.04 -1.40 -23.23
N GLU A 25 -5.28 -2.71 -23.16
CA GLU A 25 -4.20 -3.71 -23.14
C GLU A 25 -3.58 -3.77 -24.54
N ASP A 26 -2.47 -3.07 -24.74
CA ASP A 26 -1.59 -3.34 -25.87
C ASP A 26 -0.93 -4.70 -25.64
N ILE A 27 -1.44 -5.74 -26.32
CA ILE A 27 -0.84 -7.08 -26.35
C ILE A 27 0.44 -6.99 -27.18
N ASP A 28 1.58 -6.82 -26.50
CA ASP A 28 2.89 -6.82 -27.15
C ASP A 28 3.33 -8.27 -27.40
N ASN A 29 3.03 -8.77 -28.60
CA ASN A 29 3.48 -10.08 -29.09
C ASN A 29 4.96 -10.03 -29.47
N ASN A 30 5.86 -9.98 -28.50
CA ASN A 30 7.26 -10.31 -28.74
C ASN A 30 7.93 -10.89 -27.49
N MET A 31 7.97 -12.22 -27.44
CA MET A 31 8.82 -12.98 -26.55
C MET A 31 10.25 -12.97 -27.10
N THR A 32 11.02 -11.92 -26.79
CA THR A 32 12.48 -11.94 -26.94
C THR A 32 13.15 -11.74 -25.59
N GLU A 33 13.77 -12.84 -25.15
CA GLU A 33 14.91 -12.97 -24.26
C GLU A 33 15.47 -11.65 -23.70
N TYR A 34 15.21 -11.41 -22.40
CA TYR A 34 15.70 -10.25 -21.68
C TYR A 34 17.23 -10.28 -21.55
N GLN A 35 17.92 -9.66 -22.51
CA GLN A 35 19.27 -9.15 -22.25
C GLN A 35 19.16 -7.99 -21.27
N LYS A 36 19.78 -8.18 -20.10
CA LYS A 36 19.81 -7.24 -18.98
C LYS A 36 20.71 -6.05 -19.33
N GLU A 37 20.20 -5.13 -20.13
CA GLU A 37 20.82 -3.84 -20.37
C GLU A 37 20.55 -2.94 -19.15
N ASN A 38 21.60 -2.38 -18.54
CA ASN A 38 21.49 -1.44 -17.42
C ASN A 38 20.92 -0.10 -17.89
N LYS A 39 19.64 -0.06 -18.24
CA LYS A 39 18.89 1.20 -18.39
C LYS A 39 18.66 1.81 -17.00
N PRO A 40 18.66 3.15 -16.87
CA PRO A 40 18.24 3.81 -15.65
C PRO A 40 16.81 3.36 -15.35
N ARG A 41 16.67 2.60 -14.27
CA ARG A 41 15.44 1.92 -13.85
C ARG A 41 14.30 2.92 -13.85
N SER A 42 13.30 2.73 -14.71
CA SER A 42 12.22 3.69 -14.86
C SER A 42 11.48 3.84 -13.53
N ASN A 43 11.05 5.05 -13.19
CA ASN A 43 10.33 5.36 -11.95
C ASN A 43 9.13 4.40 -11.71
N LYS A 44 8.50 3.91 -12.78
CA LYS A 44 7.37 2.97 -12.70
C LYS A 44 7.74 1.62 -12.11
N GLU A 45 8.88 1.05 -12.48
CA GLU A 45 9.30 -0.27 -11.98
C GLU A 45 9.57 -0.23 -10.47
N ASN A 46 10.18 0.86 -9.99
CA ASN A 46 10.41 1.05 -8.56
C ASN A 46 9.10 1.13 -7.77
N ILE A 47 8.07 1.78 -8.32
CA ILE A 47 6.74 1.87 -7.69
C ILE A 47 6.12 0.47 -7.55
N TYR A 48 6.16 -0.35 -8.60
CA TYR A 48 5.65 -1.72 -8.52
C TYR A 48 6.41 -2.57 -7.50
N MET A 49 7.75 -2.48 -7.50
CA MET A 49 8.57 -3.21 -6.53
C MET A 49 8.25 -2.80 -5.09
N GLU A 50 8.08 -1.50 -4.82
CA GLU A 50 7.74 -0.96 -3.50
C GLU A 50 6.33 -1.39 -3.03
N GLN A 51 5.38 -1.53 -3.95
CA GLN A 51 4.02 -2.00 -3.67
C GLN A 51 3.96 -3.50 -3.35
N THR A 52 4.89 -4.29 -3.87
CA THR A 52 4.98 -5.74 -3.60
C THR A 52 5.88 -6.09 -2.42
N ASP A 53 6.59 -5.12 -1.84
CA ASP A 53 7.48 -5.37 -0.70
C ASP A 53 6.67 -5.44 0.61
N HIS A 54 6.35 -6.67 0.99
CA HIS A 54 5.59 -6.98 2.20
C HIS A 54 6.23 -6.44 3.49
N ILE A 55 7.56 -6.46 3.59
CA ILE A 55 8.27 -5.96 4.77
C ILE A 55 8.14 -4.44 4.84
N ALA A 56 8.31 -3.75 3.72
CA ALA A 56 8.12 -2.31 3.64
C ALA A 56 6.67 -1.94 3.97
N MET A 57 5.69 -2.69 3.48
CA MET A 57 4.27 -2.49 3.83
C MET A 57 4.02 -2.63 5.34
N LEU A 58 4.50 -3.70 5.98
CA LEU A 58 4.38 -3.88 7.43
C LEU A 58 5.11 -2.79 8.22
N THR A 59 6.29 -2.37 7.76
CA THR A 59 7.09 -1.34 8.43
C THR A 59 6.39 0.03 8.43
N ARG A 60 5.64 0.35 7.36
CA ARG A 60 4.82 1.59 7.31
C ARG A 60 3.70 1.65 8.35
N LEU A 61 3.37 0.51 8.97
CA LEU A 61 2.37 0.40 10.03
C LEU A 61 2.99 0.50 11.43
N VAL A 62 4.30 0.75 11.51
CA VAL A 62 4.98 1.11 12.75
C VAL A 62 4.83 2.61 13.00
N TRP A 63 4.38 2.97 14.20
CA TRP A 63 4.17 4.36 14.60
C TRP A 63 4.56 4.58 16.06
N PHE A 64 4.91 5.82 16.39
CA PHE A 64 5.26 6.21 17.75
C PHE A 64 4.00 6.55 18.55
N ASP A 65 3.70 5.75 19.57
CA ASP A 65 2.67 6.05 20.54
C ASP A 65 3.22 6.99 21.62
N LYS A 66 2.68 8.20 21.66
CA LYS A 66 3.05 9.22 22.67
C LYS A 66 2.65 8.80 24.09
N GLY A 67 1.57 8.04 24.26
CA GLY A 67 1.07 7.62 25.57
C GLY A 67 2.07 6.70 26.28
N SER A 68 2.61 5.72 25.56
CA SER A 68 3.63 4.81 26.07
C SER A 68 5.08 5.25 25.78
N SER A 69 5.26 6.32 24.99
CA SER A 69 6.57 6.78 24.49
C SER A 69 7.37 5.68 23.80
N LYS A 70 6.67 4.85 23.01
CA LYS A 70 7.23 3.68 22.33
C LYS A 70 6.72 3.59 20.90
N TYR A 71 7.54 3.03 20.03
CA TYR A 71 7.11 2.53 18.74
C TYR A 71 6.28 1.26 18.93
N ILE A 72 5.17 1.18 18.21
CA ILE A 72 4.31 -0.01 18.16
C ILE A 72 4.02 -0.36 16.71
N LEU A 73 3.86 -1.65 16.42
CA LEU A 73 3.28 -2.10 15.16
C LEU A 73 1.75 -2.06 15.32
N ALA A 74 1.05 -1.36 14.43
CA ALA A 74 -0.40 -1.15 14.52
C ALA A 74 -1.23 -2.42 14.23
N LEU A 75 -0.59 -3.49 13.76
CA LEU A 75 -1.23 -4.77 13.44
C LEU A 75 -0.91 -5.83 14.49
N SER A 76 -1.94 -6.59 14.85
CA SER A 76 -1.76 -7.87 15.55
C SER A 76 -1.15 -8.91 14.60
N LYS A 77 -0.53 -9.94 15.17
CA LYS A 77 -0.02 -11.08 14.41
C LYS A 77 -1.12 -11.78 13.62
N GLU A 78 -2.29 -11.94 14.23
CA GLU A 78 -3.46 -12.59 13.62
C GLU A 78 -3.99 -11.79 12.42
N ASP A 79 -4.05 -10.46 12.54
CA ASP A 79 -4.54 -9.61 11.46
C ASP A 79 -3.52 -9.48 10.33
N ALA A 80 -2.22 -9.44 10.66
CA ALA A 80 -1.16 -9.51 9.65
C ALA A 80 -1.27 -10.82 8.83
N TYR A 81 -1.52 -11.95 9.49
CA TYR A 81 -1.72 -13.22 8.80
C TYR A 81 -2.95 -13.20 7.88
N LYS A 82 -4.08 -12.64 8.33
CA LYS A 82 -5.28 -12.47 7.48
C LYS A 82 -5.03 -11.56 6.29
N MET A 83 -4.11 -10.61 6.41
CA MET A 83 -3.71 -9.71 5.32
C MET A 83 -2.71 -10.36 4.34
N GLY A 84 -2.29 -11.60 4.58
CA GLY A 84 -1.39 -12.34 3.69
C GLY A 84 0.09 -12.24 4.07
N PHE A 85 0.42 -11.61 5.19
CA PHE A 85 1.80 -11.61 5.69
C PHE A 85 2.14 -12.95 6.34
N THR A 86 3.35 -13.42 6.07
CA THR A 86 3.90 -14.60 6.72
C THR A 86 4.32 -14.30 8.16
N LEU A 87 4.46 -15.36 8.95
CA LEU A 87 4.97 -15.26 10.32
C LEU A 87 6.36 -14.61 10.38
N ASN A 88 7.24 -14.99 9.46
CA ASN A 88 8.63 -14.51 9.46
C ASN A 88 8.69 -13.00 9.13
N GLU A 89 7.86 -12.54 8.20
CA GLU A 89 7.76 -11.11 7.87
C GLU A 89 7.28 -10.29 9.07
N TYR A 90 6.23 -10.77 9.76
CA TYR A 90 5.74 -10.15 10.98
C TYR A 90 6.83 -10.08 12.06
N LEU A 91 7.51 -11.21 12.34
CA LEU A 91 8.56 -11.27 13.37
C LEU A 91 9.76 -10.39 13.04
N SER A 92 10.10 -10.22 11.76
CA SER A 92 11.14 -9.30 11.31
C SER A 92 10.83 -7.86 11.73
N VAL A 93 9.61 -7.39 11.44
CA VAL A 93 9.18 -6.03 11.81
C VAL A 93 8.97 -5.89 13.32
N GLU A 94 8.49 -6.92 14.01
CA GLU A 94 8.40 -6.92 15.47
C GLU A 94 9.79 -6.74 16.13
N ASN A 95 10.82 -7.41 15.60
CA ASN A 95 12.19 -7.26 16.10
C ASN A 95 12.78 -5.87 15.78
N TYR A 96 12.45 -5.32 14.62
CA TYR A 96 12.77 -3.93 14.30
C TYR A 96 12.15 -2.95 15.32
N VAL A 97 10.87 -3.10 15.66
CA VAL A 97 10.20 -2.28 16.69
C VAL A 97 10.86 -2.42 18.06
N LYS A 98 11.24 -3.65 18.46
CA LYS A 98 12.00 -3.88 19.70
C LYS A 98 13.33 -3.10 19.69
N THR A 99 14.02 -3.09 18.55
CA THR A 99 15.28 -2.37 18.38
C THR A 99 15.06 -0.86 18.47
N LEU A 100 14.05 -0.30 17.81
CA LEU A 100 13.69 1.11 17.92
C LEU A 100 13.44 1.55 19.36
N ASN A 101 12.74 0.74 20.14
CA ASN A 101 12.42 1.03 21.53
C ASN A 101 13.60 0.89 22.51
N GLN A 102 14.70 0.25 22.10
CA GLN A 102 15.93 0.20 22.88
C GLN A 102 16.78 1.46 22.69
N ILE A 103 16.60 2.16 21.58
CA ILE A 103 17.27 3.43 21.35
C ILE A 103 16.64 4.46 22.30
N LYS A 104 17.45 5.03 23.21
CA LYS A 104 17.01 6.17 24.02
C LYS A 104 16.77 7.36 23.09
N VAL A 105 15.54 7.55 22.64
CA VAL A 105 15.16 8.72 21.86
C VAL A 105 15.03 9.89 22.82
N LEU A 106 16.04 10.78 22.85
CA LEU A 106 15.92 12.08 23.49
C LEU A 106 14.97 12.93 22.64
N HIS A 107 13.68 12.96 23.00
CA HIS A 107 12.75 13.94 22.46
C HIS A 107 13.03 15.29 23.16
N LYS A 108 13.62 16.24 22.42
CA LYS A 108 13.81 17.63 22.83
C LYS A 108 12.51 18.43 22.69
#